data_AF-A0A543GCY2-F1
#
_entry.id   AF-A0A543GCY2-F1
#
_cell.length_a   1.000
_cell.length_b   1.000
_cell.length_c   1.000
_cell.angle_alpha   90.00
_cell.angle_beta   90.00
_cell.angle_gamma   90.00
#
_symmetry.space_group_name_H-M   'P 1'
#
loop_
_entity.id
_entity.type
_entity.pdbx_description
1 polymer ?
#
loop_
_entity_poly.entity_id
_entity_poly.type
_entity_poly.pdbx_seq_one_letter_code
_entity_poly.pdbx_strand_id
1 'polypeptide(L)'
;MTAPPYPPAGGYPAEPQQPRGTGGAHARPTQTTGRHEDVGDVSLGELVGDVTRDLSTLMRQEFALARAELKQEASKSAKGAGAFGGAGFAGYMTVLFLSIALWWALSHLVGHSWSALIVAVIWGIVAAVLAAVGRRKFREVNPTPERTVDTLKTIPDALKGERGGTP
;
A
#
# COMPACT_ATOMS: atom_id res chain seq x y z
N MET A 1 -1.77 28.76 -25.34
CA MET A 1 -0.53 28.12 -24.85
C MET A 1 0.38 29.22 -24.36
N THR A 2 0.47 29.41 -23.04
CA THR A 2 1.28 30.45 -22.39
C THR A 2 2.23 29.76 -21.42
N ALA A 3 3.54 29.90 -21.65
CA ALA A 3 4.60 29.29 -20.84
C ALA A 3 4.69 29.96 -19.45
N PRO A 4 5.13 29.25 -18.40
CA PRO A 4 5.39 29.86 -17.10
C PRO A 4 6.70 30.70 -17.11
N PRO A 5 6.77 31.79 -16.32
CA PRO A 5 7.95 32.66 -16.24
C PRO A 5 9.12 32.01 -15.49
N TYR A 6 10.34 32.30 -15.94
CA TYR A 6 11.60 31.91 -15.27
C TYR A 6 11.73 32.55 -13.88
N PRO A 7 12.31 31.84 -12.88
CA PRO A 7 12.69 32.45 -11.62
C PRO A 7 13.95 33.35 -11.76
N PRO A 8 14.08 34.40 -10.92
CA PRO A 8 15.20 35.33 -10.96
C PRO A 8 16.53 34.69 -10.50
N ALA A 9 17.62 35.08 -11.16
CA ALA A 9 18.99 34.71 -10.81
C ALA A 9 19.37 35.29 -9.44
N GLY A 10 19.36 34.43 -8.42
CA GLY A 10 19.74 34.77 -7.05
C GLY A 10 20.75 33.78 -6.49
N GLY A 11 22.00 34.23 -6.36
CA GLY A 11 22.97 33.78 -5.35
C GLY A 11 23.35 32.31 -5.31
N TYR A 12 24.26 31.88 -6.19
CA TYR A 12 25.11 30.74 -5.86
C TYR A 12 26.06 31.14 -4.71
N PRO A 13 26.12 30.39 -3.59
CA PRO A 13 27.17 30.61 -2.61
C PRO A 13 28.54 30.32 -3.24
N ALA A 14 29.51 31.19 -2.94
CA ALA A 14 30.86 31.16 -3.48
C ALA A 14 31.60 29.85 -3.16
N GLU A 15 32.21 29.24 -4.17
CA GLU A 15 33.21 28.19 -4.03
C GLU A 15 34.38 28.67 -3.15
N PRO A 16 34.82 27.90 -2.15
CA PRO A 16 36.09 28.14 -1.50
C PRO A 16 37.25 27.93 -2.49
N GLN A 17 37.88 29.03 -2.92
CA GLN A 17 39.12 29.00 -3.69
C GLN A 17 40.23 28.37 -2.83
N GLN A 18 40.75 27.22 -3.25
CA GLN A 18 41.88 26.58 -2.61
C GLN A 18 43.20 27.25 -3.06
N PRO A 19 44.07 27.68 -2.13
CA PRO A 19 45.25 28.48 -2.49
C PRO A 19 46.31 27.60 -3.15
N ARG A 20 46.73 28.01 -4.35
CA ARG A 20 47.86 27.44 -5.09
C ARG A 20 49.17 27.91 -4.42
N GLY A 21 49.71 27.07 -3.55
CA GLY A 21 51.02 27.23 -2.91
C GLY A 21 52.12 26.50 -3.69
N THR A 22 53.11 27.26 -4.14
CA THR A 22 54.35 26.84 -4.81
C THR A 22 55.40 26.30 -3.83
N GLY A 23 56.10 25.24 -4.23
CA GLY A 23 57.53 25.06 -3.96
C GLY A 23 57.96 24.73 -2.53
N GLY A 24 57.87 23.45 -2.16
CA GLY A 24 58.60 22.87 -1.03
C GLY A 24 59.21 21.54 -1.45
N ALA A 25 60.52 21.51 -1.64
CA ALA A 25 61.30 20.31 -1.92
C ALA A 25 61.17 19.31 -0.74
N HIS A 26 60.21 18.40 -0.82
CA HIS A 26 60.17 17.24 0.04
C HIS A 26 61.14 16.19 -0.50
N ALA A 27 62.29 16.11 0.15
CA ALA A 27 63.22 15.00 0.03
C ALA A 27 62.46 13.68 0.14
N ARG A 28 62.53 12.88 -0.93
CA ARG A 28 62.10 11.47 -0.98
C ARG A 28 62.87 10.70 0.11
N PRO A 29 62.22 10.11 1.12
CA PRO A 29 62.81 8.97 1.79
C PRO A 29 62.63 7.79 0.84
N THR A 30 63.70 7.39 0.18
CA THR A 30 63.84 6.03 -0.35
C THR A 30 63.85 5.06 0.83
N GLN A 31 62.67 4.61 1.26
CA GLN A 31 62.53 3.37 2.00
C GLN A 31 62.24 2.25 0.99
N THR A 32 63.32 1.72 0.43
CA THR A 32 63.35 0.34 -0.08
C THR A 32 63.60 -0.55 1.14
N THR A 33 62.57 -1.18 1.70
CA THR A 33 62.62 -2.47 2.42
C THR A 33 61.19 -2.95 2.69
N GLY A 34 60.72 -3.87 1.86
CA GLY A 34 60.00 -5.06 2.32
C GLY A 34 58.81 -4.93 3.28
N ARG A 35 57.84 -4.06 2.99
CA ARG A 35 56.44 -4.44 3.26
C ARG A 35 55.78 -4.65 1.90
N HIS A 36 55.88 -5.88 1.40
CA HIS A 36 54.80 -6.41 0.58
C HIS A 36 53.57 -6.28 1.48
N GLU A 37 52.78 -5.20 1.30
CA GLU A 37 51.38 -5.31 1.62
C GLU A 37 50.90 -6.48 0.77
N ASP A 38 50.48 -7.51 1.46
CA ASP A 38 49.99 -8.75 0.90
C ASP A 38 48.71 -8.44 0.11
N VAL A 39 48.89 -7.95 -1.11
CA VAL A 39 47.85 -7.89 -2.16
C VAL A 39 47.74 -9.28 -2.83
N GLY A 40 48.32 -10.32 -2.21
CA GLY A 40 48.47 -11.66 -2.76
C GLY A 40 47.38 -12.64 -2.35
N ASP A 41 46.75 -12.48 -1.18
CA ASP A 41 45.77 -13.44 -0.68
C ASP A 41 44.52 -12.74 -0.11
N VAL A 42 43.83 -11.92 -0.92
CA VAL A 42 42.38 -11.77 -0.66
C VAL A 42 41.78 -13.12 -0.99
N SER A 43 41.57 -13.95 0.03
CA SER A 43 41.14 -15.32 -0.17
C SER A 43 39.80 -15.32 -0.93
N LEU A 44 39.60 -16.28 -1.82
CA LEU A 44 38.31 -16.47 -2.51
C LEU A 44 37.12 -16.54 -1.52
N GLY A 45 37.37 -16.96 -0.27
CA GLY A 45 36.38 -16.96 0.79
C GLY A 45 35.97 -15.57 1.27
N GLU A 46 36.88 -14.59 1.23
CA GLU A 46 36.62 -13.21 1.62
C GLU A 46 35.81 -12.47 0.54
N LEU A 47 36.15 -12.66 -0.75
CA LEU A 47 35.34 -12.14 -1.87
C LEU A 47 33.92 -12.72 -1.88
N VAL A 48 33.77 -14.02 -1.65
CA VAL A 48 32.44 -14.66 -1.57
C VAL A 48 31.66 -14.18 -0.34
N GLY A 49 32.35 -13.93 0.77
CA GLY A 49 31.78 -13.34 1.99
C GLY A 49 31.22 -11.93 1.74
N ASP A 50 31.99 -11.08 1.07
CA ASP A 50 31.59 -9.70 0.74
C ASP A 50 30.41 -9.67 -0.24
N VAL A 51 30.43 -10.48 -1.30
CA VAL A 51 29.30 -10.58 -2.25
C VAL A 51 28.02 -11.08 -1.57
N THR A 52 28.14 -12.08 -0.69
CA THR A 52 26.99 -12.61 0.07
C THR A 52 26.42 -11.56 1.02
N ARG A 53 27.28 -10.75 1.63
CA ARG A 53 26.90 -9.65 2.52
C ARG A 53 26.24 -8.50 1.76
N ASP A 54 26.74 -8.16 0.58
CA ASP A 54 26.15 -7.15 -0.29
C ASP A 54 24.77 -7.59 -0.80
N LEU A 55 24.64 -8.84 -1.23
CA LEU A 55 23.36 -9.41 -1.66
C LEU A 55 22.36 -9.46 -0.49
N SER A 56 22.81 -9.83 0.71
CA SER A 56 21.99 -9.78 1.93
C SER A 56 21.55 -8.37 2.27
N THR A 57 22.39 -7.37 1.99
CA THR A 57 22.09 -5.95 2.20
C THR A 57 21.05 -5.46 1.19
N LEU A 58 21.18 -5.80 -0.09
CA LEU A 58 20.19 -5.49 -1.13
C LEU A 58 18.83 -6.13 -0.82
N MET A 59 18.80 -7.42 -0.48
CA MET A 59 17.56 -8.11 -0.11
C MET A 59 16.87 -7.44 1.08
N ARG A 60 17.62 -7.04 2.11
CA ARG A 60 17.04 -6.31 3.26
C ARG A 60 16.51 -4.93 2.86
N GLN A 61 17.15 -4.25 1.92
CA GLN A 61 16.70 -2.96 1.41
C GLN A 61 15.41 -3.09 0.59
N GLU A 62 15.34 -4.06 -0.32
CA GLU A 62 14.12 -4.36 -1.09
C GLU A 62 12.95 -4.70 -0.17
N PHE A 63 13.18 -5.53 0.87
CA PHE A 63 12.17 -5.82 1.88
C PHE A 63 11.77 -4.58 2.69
N ALA A 64 12.73 -3.72 3.05
CA ALA A 64 12.45 -2.48 3.77
C ALA A 64 11.60 -1.52 2.93
N LEU A 65 11.89 -1.42 1.64
CA LEU A 65 11.14 -0.61 0.68
C LEU A 65 9.72 -1.16 0.50
N ALA A 66 9.58 -2.45 0.20
CA ALA A 66 8.28 -3.11 0.04
C ALA A 66 7.43 -2.96 1.31
N ARG A 67 8.04 -3.11 2.49
CA ARG A 67 7.34 -2.88 3.76
C ARG A 67 6.92 -1.43 3.95
N ALA A 68 7.74 -0.46 3.52
CA ALA A 68 7.41 0.95 3.60
C ALA A 68 6.23 1.30 2.65
N GLU A 69 6.25 0.78 1.43
CA GLU A 69 5.17 0.96 0.44
C GLU A 69 3.87 0.32 0.92
N LEU A 70 3.91 -0.94 1.37
CA LEU A 70 2.76 -1.61 1.98
C LEU A 70 2.20 -0.84 3.17
N LYS A 71 3.04 -0.26 4.03
CA LYS A 71 2.59 0.56 5.16
C LYS A 71 1.93 1.86 4.68
N GLN A 72 2.45 2.50 3.64
CA GLN A 72 1.85 3.70 3.07
C GLN A 72 0.50 3.39 2.42
N GLU A 73 0.41 2.31 1.63
CA GLU A 73 -0.84 1.85 1.03
C GLU A 73 -1.85 1.45 2.10
N ALA A 74 -1.45 0.65 3.09
CA ALA A 74 -2.30 0.27 4.20
C ALA A 74 -2.80 1.49 4.97
N SER A 75 -1.96 2.51 5.20
CA SER A 75 -2.38 3.74 5.86
C SER A 75 -3.39 4.54 5.02
N LYS A 76 -3.18 4.66 3.71
CA LYS A 76 -4.13 5.31 2.79
C LYS A 76 -5.47 4.58 2.79
N SER A 77 -5.45 3.26 2.62
CA SER A 77 -6.64 2.40 2.66
C SER A 77 -7.35 2.47 4.02
N ALA A 78 -6.61 2.47 5.13
CA ALA A 78 -7.17 2.58 6.47
C ALA A 78 -7.84 3.94 6.71
N LYS A 79 -7.24 5.05 6.24
CA LYS A 79 -7.87 6.38 6.29
C LYS A 79 -9.15 6.42 5.47
N GLY A 80 -9.13 5.85 4.26
CA GLY A 80 -10.31 5.74 3.42
C GLY A 80 -11.42 4.93 4.10
N ALA A 81 -11.09 3.73 4.59
CA ALA A 81 -12.02 2.88 5.31
C ALA A 81 -12.57 3.56 6.58
N GLY A 82 -11.71 4.25 7.34
CA GLY A 82 -12.11 5.03 8.52
C GLY A 82 -13.06 6.17 8.18
N ALA A 83 -12.79 6.92 7.09
CA ALA A 83 -13.66 8.00 6.62
C ALA A 83 -15.03 7.46 6.17
N PHE A 84 -15.07 6.36 5.41
CA PHE A 84 -16.33 5.71 5.03
C PHE A 84 -17.10 5.14 6.22
N GLY A 85 -16.40 4.56 7.21
CA GLY A 85 -17.01 4.11 8.46
C GLY A 85 -17.63 5.28 9.24
N GLY A 86 -16.89 6.38 9.38
CA GLY A 86 -17.37 7.61 10.01
C GLY A 86 -18.57 8.21 9.26
N ALA A 87 -18.52 8.28 7.93
CA ALA A 87 -19.62 8.75 7.10
C ALA A 87 -20.87 7.86 7.23
N GLY A 88 -20.69 6.54 7.29
CA GLY A 88 -21.79 5.59 7.52
C GLY A 88 -22.44 5.80 8.88
N PHE A 89 -21.64 5.96 9.94
CA PHE A 89 -22.15 6.25 11.29
C PHE A 89 -22.84 7.62 11.36
N ALA A 90 -22.22 8.66 10.82
CA ALA A 90 -22.81 10.00 10.77
C ALA A 90 -24.13 10.00 9.98
N GLY A 91 -24.18 9.34 8.83
CA GLY A 91 -25.41 9.18 8.05
C GLY A 91 -26.50 8.44 8.81
N TYR A 92 -26.16 7.36 9.52
CA TYR A 92 -27.10 6.66 10.39
C TYR A 92 -27.65 7.57 11.50
N MET A 93 -26.79 8.33 12.18
CA MET A 93 -27.20 9.31 13.20
C MET A 93 -28.10 10.40 12.62
N THR A 94 -27.77 10.96 11.46
CA THR A 94 -28.60 11.97 10.79
C THR A 94 -30.00 11.43 10.53
N VAL A 95 -30.10 10.21 9.99
CA VAL A 95 -31.38 9.61 9.65
C VAL A 95 -32.19 9.24 10.91
N LEU A 96 -31.54 8.84 12.00
CA LEU A 96 -32.17 8.65 13.31
C LEU A 96 -32.79 9.97 13.83
N PHE A 97 -32.01 11.06 13.85
CA PHE A 97 -32.50 12.35 14.32
C PHE A 97 -33.60 12.93 13.42
N LEU A 98 -33.51 12.75 12.11
CA LEU A 98 -34.58 13.11 11.18
C LEU A 98 -35.86 12.32 11.44
N SER A 99 -35.75 11.04 11.83
CA SER A 99 -36.92 10.22 12.18
C SER A 99 -37.61 10.72 13.44
N ILE A 100 -36.82 11.09 14.46
CA ILE A 100 -37.35 11.68 15.70
C ILE A 100 -37.99 13.05 15.42
N ALA A 101 -37.31 13.90 14.65
CA ALA A 101 -37.83 15.20 14.26
C ALA A 101 -39.13 15.07 13.45
N LEU A 102 -39.20 14.13 12.51
CA LEU A 102 -40.40 13.85 11.73
C LEU A 102 -41.55 13.35 12.62
N TRP A 103 -41.29 12.44 13.55
CA TRP A 103 -42.29 11.99 14.51
C TRP A 103 -42.81 13.20 15.31
N TRP A 104 -41.93 14.00 15.88
CA TRP A 104 -42.32 15.16 16.69
C TRP A 104 -43.07 16.21 15.87
N ALA A 105 -42.68 16.46 14.62
CA ALA A 105 -43.41 17.34 13.72
C ALA A 105 -44.83 16.80 13.42
N LEU A 106 -44.96 15.51 13.12
CA LEU A 106 -46.26 14.87 12.85
C LEU A 106 -47.14 14.81 14.11
N SER A 107 -46.56 14.72 15.31
CA SER A 107 -47.34 14.57 16.53
C SER A 107 -48.21 15.79 16.80
N HIS A 108 -47.79 16.97 16.33
CA HIS A 108 -48.58 18.20 16.39
C HIS A 108 -49.78 18.21 15.42
N LEU A 109 -49.75 17.42 14.35
CA LEU A 109 -50.79 17.38 13.32
C LEU A 109 -51.79 16.24 13.56
N VAL A 110 -51.30 15.04 13.89
CA VAL A 110 -52.12 13.81 13.94
C VAL A 110 -52.03 13.06 15.28
N GLY A 111 -51.27 13.58 16.24
CA GLY A 111 -51.06 12.95 17.54
C GLY A 111 -49.93 11.92 17.55
N HIS A 112 -49.43 11.62 18.74
CA HIS A 112 -48.20 10.83 18.94
C HIS A 112 -48.29 9.40 18.39
N SER A 113 -49.42 8.71 18.60
CA SER A 113 -49.61 7.31 18.20
C SER A 113 -49.66 7.15 16.68
N TRP A 114 -50.42 8.01 15.99
CA TRP A 114 -50.53 7.96 14.52
C TRP A 114 -49.23 8.39 13.84
N SER A 115 -48.50 9.33 14.44
CA SER A 115 -47.17 9.73 13.95
C SER A 115 -46.18 8.57 13.96
N ALA A 116 -46.18 7.78 15.04
CA ALA A 116 -45.35 6.58 15.16
C ALA A 116 -45.63 5.59 14.02
N LEU A 117 -46.90 5.34 13.71
CA LEU A 117 -47.32 4.44 12.63
C LEU A 117 -46.88 4.96 11.26
N ILE A 118 -47.02 6.26 10.99
CA ILE A 118 -46.59 6.86 9.73
C ILE A 118 -45.08 6.71 9.55
N VAL A 119 -44.28 7.06 10.57
CA VAL A 119 -42.83 6.92 10.52
C VAL A 119 -42.41 5.45 10.35
N ALA A 120 -43.10 4.52 11.01
CA ALA A 120 -42.86 3.08 10.85
C ALA A 120 -43.16 2.59 9.42
N VAL A 121 -44.26 3.05 8.81
CA VAL A 121 -44.59 2.71 7.42
C VAL A 121 -43.55 3.26 6.45
N ILE A 122 -43.10 4.50 6.63
CA ILE A 122 -42.03 5.10 5.81
C ILE A 122 -40.78 4.23 5.87
N TRP A 123 -40.35 3.84 7.07
CA TRP A 123 -39.20 2.96 7.26
C TRP A 123 -39.39 1.56 6.69
N GLY A 124 -40.60 1.00 6.78
CA GLY A 124 -40.96 -0.26 6.14
C GLY A 124 -40.79 -0.21 4.62
N ILE A 125 -41.21 0.89 3.98
CA ILE A 125 -41.03 1.12 2.54
C ILE A 125 -39.54 1.22 2.20
N VAL A 126 -38.78 2.03 2.95
CA VAL A 126 -37.32 2.15 2.75
C VAL A 126 -36.65 0.79 2.86
N ALA A 127 -36.96 0.01 3.90
CA ALA A 127 -36.40 -1.33 4.10
C ALA A 127 -36.77 -2.29 2.95
N ALA A 128 -38.01 -2.27 2.47
CA ALA A 128 -38.45 -3.09 1.34
C ALA A 128 -37.68 -2.74 0.05
N VAL A 129 -37.47 -1.46 -0.23
CA VAL A 129 -36.69 -0.99 -1.39
C VAL A 129 -35.22 -1.42 -1.26
N LEU A 130 -34.59 -1.18 -0.11
CA LEU A 130 -33.20 -1.59 0.14
C LEU A 130 -33.03 -3.10 0.00
N ALA A 131 -33.94 -3.90 0.54
CA ALA A 131 -33.93 -5.34 0.40
C ALA A 131 -34.13 -5.79 -1.06
N ALA A 132 -34.96 -5.09 -1.84
CA ALA A 132 -35.13 -5.37 -3.27
C ALA A 132 -33.87 -5.05 -4.08
N VAL A 133 -33.24 -3.89 -3.84
CA VAL A 133 -31.99 -3.49 -4.50
C VAL A 133 -30.85 -4.43 -4.12
N GLY A 134 -30.70 -4.74 -2.83
CA GLY A 134 -29.70 -5.68 -2.34
C GLY A 134 -29.85 -7.05 -2.98
N ARG A 135 -31.07 -7.60 -3.04
CA ARG A 135 -31.36 -8.87 -3.72
C ARG A 135 -31.00 -8.84 -5.20
N ARG A 136 -31.28 -7.73 -5.91
CA ARG A 136 -30.89 -7.57 -7.33
C ARG A 136 -29.38 -7.59 -7.48
N LYS A 137 -28.66 -6.82 -6.66
CA LYS A 137 -27.20 -6.77 -6.69
C LYS A 137 -26.57 -8.13 -6.37
N PHE A 138 -27.04 -8.83 -5.35
CA PHE A 138 -26.57 -10.19 -5.05
C PHE A 138 -26.83 -11.19 -6.17
N ARG A 139 -27.94 -11.07 -6.90
CA ARG A 139 -28.22 -11.93 -8.07
C ARG A 139 -27.35 -11.63 -9.28
N GLU A 140 -26.82 -10.41 -9.40
CA GLU A 140 -25.89 -10.02 -10.46
C GLU A 140 -24.45 -10.51 -10.19
N VAL A 141 -24.10 -10.78 -8.92
CA VAL A 141 -22.79 -11.34 -8.59
C VAL A 141 -22.83 -12.85 -8.79
N ASN A 142 -22.31 -13.35 -9.91
CA ASN A 142 -22.12 -14.78 -10.14
C ASN A 142 -20.93 -15.25 -9.28
N PRO A 143 -21.12 -16.04 -8.22
CA PRO A 143 -20.04 -16.43 -7.30
C PRO A 143 -19.14 -17.53 -7.88
N THR A 144 -19.44 -18.04 -9.09
CA THR A 144 -18.59 -19.01 -9.77
C THR A 144 -17.57 -18.25 -10.61
N PRO A 145 -16.28 -18.17 -10.22
CA PRO A 145 -15.24 -17.82 -11.15
C PRO A 145 -15.17 -18.94 -12.20
N GLU A 146 -15.95 -18.82 -13.27
CA GLU A 146 -16.05 -19.83 -14.34
C GLU A 146 -14.66 -20.21 -14.87
N ARG A 147 -13.69 -19.29 -14.78
CA ARG A 147 -12.29 -19.50 -15.18
C ARG A 147 -11.44 -20.30 -14.20
N THR A 148 -11.81 -20.40 -12.92
CA THR A 148 -11.00 -21.09 -11.90
C THR A 148 -11.45 -22.54 -11.69
N VAL A 149 -12.74 -22.83 -11.91
CA VAL A 149 -13.26 -24.20 -11.70
C VAL A 149 -12.77 -25.17 -12.80
N ASP A 150 -12.54 -24.69 -14.02
CA ASP A 150 -12.02 -25.51 -15.12
C ASP A 150 -10.54 -25.89 -14.94
N THR A 151 -9.73 -25.00 -14.37
CA THR A 151 -8.30 -25.27 -14.08
C THR A 151 -8.14 -26.29 -12.95
N LEU A 152 -9.04 -26.30 -11.96
CA LEU A 152 -8.99 -27.23 -10.83
C LEU A 152 -9.55 -28.63 -11.17
N LYS A 153 -10.41 -28.76 -12.19
CA LYS A 153 -10.92 -30.05 -12.67
C LYS A 153 -9.93 -30.80 -13.58
N THR A 154 -8.86 -30.14 -14.03
CA THR A 154 -7.87 -30.69 -14.99
C THR A 154 -6.56 -31.13 -14.31
N ILE A 155 -6.61 -31.54 -13.03
CA ILE A 155 -5.46 -32.20 -12.39
C ILE A 155 -5.89 -33.54 -11.76
N PRO A 156 -5.99 -34.63 -12.53
CA PRO A 156 -5.95 -35.97 -11.93
C PRO A 156 -4.92 -36.97 -12.50
N ASP A 157 -4.01 -36.60 -13.40
CA ASP A 157 -3.09 -37.62 -14.00
C ASP A 157 -1.60 -37.42 -13.72
N ALA A 158 -1.15 -36.22 -13.35
CA ALA A 158 0.29 -35.96 -13.11
C ALA A 158 0.81 -36.53 -11.77
N LEU A 159 -0.06 -36.97 -10.85
CA LEU A 159 0.32 -37.56 -9.56
C LEU A 159 0.25 -39.10 -9.53
N LYS A 160 -0.13 -39.75 -10.65
CA LYS A 160 -0.30 -41.22 -10.70
C LYS A 160 0.73 -41.97 -11.56
N GLY A 161 1.68 -41.27 -12.18
CA GLY A 161 2.77 -41.88 -12.92
C GLY A 161 4.09 -41.79 -12.15
N GLU A 162 4.48 -42.88 -11.48
CA GLU A 162 5.87 -43.36 -11.29
C GLU A 162 5.97 -44.22 -10.02
N ARG A 163 5.49 -45.47 -10.12
CA ARG A 163 6.10 -46.62 -9.44
C ARG A 163 5.49 -47.90 -10.01
N GLY A 164 6.19 -48.50 -10.96
CA GLY A 164 5.88 -49.86 -11.40
C GLY A 164 6.25 -50.09 -12.84
N GLY A 165 7.53 -50.33 -13.11
CA GLY A 165 7.93 -50.94 -14.37
C GLY A 165 9.34 -50.57 -14.78
N THR A 166 10.30 -51.39 -14.36
CA THR A 166 11.38 -51.94 -15.21
C THR A 166 12.36 -52.73 -14.33
N PRO A 167 13.15 -53.64 -14.92
CA PRO A 167 12.97 -54.38 -16.18
C PRO A 167 12.62 -55.87 -15.97
#